data_AF-A0A9N9JWT8-F1
#
_entry.id   AF-A0A9N9JWT8-F1
#
_cell.length_a   1.000
_cell.length_b   1.000
_cell.length_c   1.000
_cell.angle_alpha   90.00
_cell.angle_beta   90.00
_cell.angle_gamma   90.00
#
_symmetry.space_group_name_H-M   'P 1'
#
loop_
_entity.id
_entity.type
_entity.pdbx_description
1 polymer ?
#
loop_
_entity_poly.entity_id
_entity_poly.type
_entity_poly.pdbx_seq_one_letter_code
_entity_poly.pdbx_strand_id
1 'polypeptide(L)'
;IILCISQLWKVITPHSEMSEYSDSLSTREALQTIFSKASNEQISKYERQLANIKILDRVLIIVPNQDWINLHGLPTYYNIMDSFATNGLRNERRDENSRAIFHFATNTELYTVRNNVENLFPNAFMIPPAFQATAPNPRLHPVGEAWILTNVVKRKSDFGEDNKFFLASF
;
A
#
# COMPACT_ATOMS: atom_id res chain seq x y z
N ILE A 1 40.13 -29.03 61.93
CA ILE A 1 40.13 -29.02 60.44
C ILE A 1 39.10 -27.95 60.04
N ILE A 2 39.52 -26.69 59.97
CA ILE A 2 39.96 -25.95 58.76
C ILE A 2 38.77 -25.55 57.85
N LEU A 3 38.48 -24.23 57.85
CA LEU A 3 38.08 -23.30 56.75
C LEU A 3 36.87 -23.69 55.86
N CYS A 4 36.04 -22.80 55.29
CA CYS A 4 36.23 -21.40 54.90
C CYS A 4 34.88 -20.73 54.54
N ILE A 5 34.94 -19.40 54.51
CA ILE A 5 33.95 -18.39 54.13
C ILE A 5 33.64 -18.40 52.62
N SER A 6 32.41 -18.09 52.19
CA SER A 6 32.12 -16.93 51.30
C SER A 6 30.69 -16.92 50.75
N GLN A 7 30.09 -15.73 50.85
CA GLN A 7 28.93 -15.26 50.09
C GLN A 7 29.24 -15.28 48.59
N LEU A 8 28.20 -15.36 47.74
CA LEU A 8 28.11 -14.55 46.52
C LEU A 8 26.71 -14.65 45.88
N TRP A 9 26.09 -13.48 45.75
CA TRP A 9 24.96 -13.21 44.86
C TRP A 9 25.22 -13.73 43.45
N LYS A 10 24.20 -14.34 42.83
CA LYS A 10 23.96 -14.26 41.38
C LYS A 10 22.46 -14.01 41.21
N VAL A 11 22.09 -12.73 41.17
CA VAL A 11 21.85 -11.99 39.91
C VAL A 11 20.69 -12.62 39.18
N ILE A 12 19.54 -11.98 39.39
CA ILE A 12 18.36 -12.01 38.53
C ILE A 12 18.85 -11.92 37.09
N THR A 13 18.79 -13.03 36.37
CA THR A 13 18.86 -12.98 34.91
C THR A 13 17.63 -12.23 34.43
N PRO A 14 17.79 -11.13 33.68
CA PRO A 14 16.65 -10.53 33.00
C PRO A 14 16.06 -11.62 32.11
N HIS A 15 14.74 -11.73 32.13
CA HIS A 15 14.00 -12.44 31.11
C HIS A 15 14.52 -11.90 29.78
N SER A 16 15.26 -12.74 29.05
CA SER A 16 15.68 -12.49 27.70
C SER A 16 14.39 -12.30 26.91
N GLU A 17 13.97 -11.04 26.76
CA GLU A 17 13.13 -10.62 25.66
C GLU A 17 13.86 -11.12 24.42
N MET A 18 13.41 -12.26 23.90
CA MET A 18 13.61 -12.60 22.51
C MET A 18 13.15 -11.37 21.75
N SER A 19 14.10 -10.59 21.27
CA SER A 19 13.85 -9.57 20.26
C SER A 19 13.39 -10.34 19.04
N GLU A 20 12.09 -10.57 18.98
CA GLU A 20 11.37 -10.99 17.80
C GLU A 20 11.83 -10.02 16.70
N TYR A 21 12.54 -10.58 15.71
CA TYR A 21 13.09 -9.88 14.55
C TYR A 21 12.04 -8.91 14.00
N SER A 22 12.14 -7.65 14.38
CA SER A 22 11.29 -6.60 13.84
C SER A 22 12.01 -6.04 12.63
N ASP A 23 12.03 -6.81 11.55
CA ASP A 23 12.38 -6.33 10.19
C ASP A 23 11.28 -5.39 9.66
N SER A 24 10.77 -4.52 10.53
CA SER A 24 9.83 -3.48 10.16
C SER A 24 10.62 -2.37 9.50
N LEU A 25 10.58 -2.33 8.17
CA LEU A 25 11.10 -1.21 7.38
C LEU A 25 10.49 0.09 7.89
N SER A 26 11.29 1.16 7.93
CA SER A 26 10.74 2.50 8.10
C SER A 26 9.79 2.84 6.95
N THR A 27 8.86 3.77 7.18
CA THR A 27 7.94 4.26 6.12
C THR A 27 8.70 4.70 4.88
N ARG A 28 9.87 5.34 5.06
CA ARG A 28 10.71 5.79 3.95
C ARG A 28 11.30 4.63 3.15
N GLU A 29 11.86 3.63 3.84
CA GLU A 29 12.42 2.44 3.18
C GLU A 29 11.33 1.70 2.41
N ALA A 30 10.15 1.50 3.01
CA ALA A 30 9.02 0.88 2.33
C ALA A 30 8.58 1.67 1.08
N LEU A 31 8.48 3.00 1.17
CA LEU A 31 8.16 3.85 0.02
C LEU A 31 9.24 3.76 -1.09
N GLN A 32 10.50 3.64 -0.73
CA GLN A 32 11.60 3.45 -1.70
C GLN A 32 11.55 2.07 -2.36
N THR A 33 11.12 1.04 -1.64
CA THR A 33 10.88 -0.29 -2.21
C THR A 33 9.70 -0.25 -3.20
N ILE A 34 8.57 0.34 -2.80
CA ILE A 34 7.36 0.40 -3.63
C ILE A 34 7.57 1.31 -4.85
N PHE A 35 8.12 2.51 -4.64
CA PHE A 35 8.41 3.48 -5.69
C PHE A 35 9.90 3.53 -6.02
N SER A 36 10.46 2.41 -6.46
CA SER A 36 11.89 2.26 -6.76
C SER A 36 12.47 3.27 -7.77
N LYS A 37 11.60 3.89 -8.59
CA LYS A 37 11.97 4.91 -9.59
C LYS A 37 11.65 6.35 -9.17
N ALA A 38 11.06 6.58 -7.99
CA ALA A 38 10.69 7.92 -7.53
C ALA A 38 11.90 8.69 -7.02
N SER A 39 11.87 10.02 -7.17
CA SER A 39 12.89 10.90 -6.61
C SER A 39 12.78 10.99 -5.09
N ASN A 40 13.88 11.35 -4.41
CA ASN A 40 13.87 11.61 -2.97
C ASN A 40 12.86 12.69 -2.56
N GLU A 41 12.58 13.66 -3.45
CA GLU A 41 11.57 14.69 -3.22
C GLU A 41 10.15 14.10 -3.24
N GLN A 42 9.84 13.24 -4.21
CA GLN A 42 8.57 12.51 -4.28
C GLN A 42 8.39 11.62 -3.05
N ILE A 43 9.42 10.85 -2.68
CA ILE A 43 9.40 10.03 -1.46
C ILE A 43 9.13 10.89 -0.22
N SER A 44 9.77 12.06 -0.10
CA SER A 44 9.55 12.95 1.06
C SER A 44 8.16 13.61 1.05
N LYS A 45 7.55 13.81 -0.13
CA LYS A 45 6.14 14.22 -0.24
C LYS A 45 5.22 13.11 0.27
N TYR A 46 5.44 11.88 -0.19
CA TYR A 46 4.66 10.71 0.22
C TYR A 46 4.79 10.40 1.72
N GLU A 47 6.00 10.49 2.25
CA GLU A 47 6.27 10.30 3.68
C GLU A 47 5.49 11.31 4.53
N ARG A 48 5.46 12.59 4.13
CA ARG A 48 4.66 13.62 4.81
C ARG A 48 3.16 13.34 4.73
N GLN A 49 2.66 12.90 3.58
CA GLN A 49 1.26 12.52 3.41
C GLN A 49 0.90 11.37 4.37
N LEU A 50 1.74 10.33 4.46
CA LEU A 50 1.51 9.19 5.35
C LEU A 50 1.60 9.55 6.84
N ALA A 51 2.41 10.55 7.21
CA ALA A 51 2.55 10.99 8.59
C ALA A 51 1.26 11.59 9.19
N ASN A 52 0.35 12.08 8.34
CA ASN A 52 -0.91 12.70 8.75
C ASN A 52 -2.08 11.70 8.88
N ILE A 53 -1.86 10.43 8.52
CA ILE A 53 -2.92 9.42 8.44
C ILE A 53 -3.23 8.87 9.84
N LYS A 54 -4.52 8.66 10.14
CA LYS A 54 -4.91 8.14 11.46
C LYS A 54 -4.54 6.67 11.56
N ILE A 55 -4.26 6.24 12.78
CA ILE A 55 -4.02 4.82 13.08
C ILE A 55 -5.30 4.05 12.70
N LEU A 56 -5.13 2.89 12.08
CA LEU A 56 -6.19 2.00 11.50
C LEU A 56 -6.77 2.41 10.15
N ASP A 57 -6.49 3.61 9.63
CA ASP A 57 -6.89 3.96 8.27
C ASP A 57 -6.17 3.05 7.27
N ARG A 58 -6.88 2.72 6.17
CA ARG A 58 -6.34 1.92 5.09
C ARG A 58 -5.74 2.84 4.06
N VAL A 59 -4.54 2.50 3.61
CA VAL A 59 -3.85 3.29 2.59
C VAL A 59 -3.64 2.40 1.37
N LEU A 60 -4.21 2.83 0.26
CA LEU A 60 -3.92 2.26 -1.06
C LEU A 60 -2.80 3.07 -1.68
N ILE A 61 -1.76 2.39 -2.12
CA ILE A 61 -0.67 2.95 -2.90
C ILE A 61 -0.73 2.31 -4.29
N ILE A 62 -0.79 3.13 -5.33
CA ILE A 62 -0.82 2.69 -6.72
C ILE A 62 0.51 3.05 -7.37
N VAL A 63 1.25 2.04 -7.82
CA VAL A 63 2.44 2.21 -8.66
C VAL A 63 2.01 2.20 -10.12
N PRO A 64 2.30 3.25 -10.91
CA PRO A 64 1.83 3.34 -12.28
C PRO A 64 2.45 2.26 -13.18
N ASN A 65 1.62 1.61 -14.02
CA ASN A 65 2.11 0.77 -15.10
C ASN A 65 2.42 1.62 -16.34
N GLN A 66 3.71 1.82 -16.63
CA GLN A 66 4.12 2.69 -17.73
C GLN A 66 3.69 2.17 -19.11
N ASP A 67 3.64 0.85 -19.30
CA ASP A 67 3.20 0.27 -20.58
C ASP A 67 1.71 0.50 -20.81
N TRP A 68 0.90 0.40 -19.74
CA TRP A 68 -0.51 0.77 -19.79
C TRP A 68 -0.70 2.26 -20.12
N ILE A 69 0.08 3.13 -19.48
CA ILE A 69 0.05 4.58 -19.76
C ILE A 69 0.46 4.88 -21.20
N ASN A 70 1.48 4.21 -21.73
CA ASN A 70 1.93 4.39 -23.11
C ASN A 70 0.83 4.00 -24.11
N LEU A 71 0.02 2.99 -23.78
CA LEU A 71 -1.08 2.51 -24.62
C LEU A 71 -2.34 3.40 -24.52
N HIS A 72 -2.70 3.84 -23.32
CA HIS A 72 -3.99 4.51 -23.06
C HIS A 72 -3.89 6.03 -22.87
N GLY A 73 -2.67 6.55 -22.71
CA GLY A 73 -2.38 7.96 -22.50
C GLY A 73 -2.43 8.41 -21.04
N LEU A 74 -1.54 9.35 -20.72
CA LEU A 74 -1.45 9.97 -19.40
C LEU A 74 -2.76 10.66 -18.93
N PRO A 75 -3.53 11.36 -19.79
CA PRO A 75 -4.80 11.95 -19.37
C PRO A 75 -5.81 10.90 -18.88
N THR A 76 -5.87 9.73 -19.54
CA THR A 76 -6.74 8.62 -19.14
C THR A 76 -6.32 8.07 -17.79
N TYR A 77 -5.01 7.88 -17.58
CA TYR A 77 -4.46 7.48 -16.29
C TYR A 77 -4.86 8.46 -15.16
N TYR A 78 -4.71 9.77 -15.40
CA TYR A 78 -5.11 10.77 -14.41
C TYR A 78 -6.61 10.76 -14.11
N ASN A 79 -7.47 10.56 -15.11
CA ASN A 79 -8.91 10.43 -14.87
C ASN A 79 -9.25 9.24 -13.97
N ILE A 80 -8.55 8.11 -14.12
CA ILE A 80 -8.73 6.94 -13.27
C ILE A 80 -8.26 7.23 -11.83
N MET A 81 -7.07 7.81 -11.67
CA MET A 81 -6.56 8.18 -10.34
C MET A 81 -7.44 9.24 -9.66
N ASP A 82 -7.94 10.21 -10.41
CA ASP A 82 -8.86 11.22 -9.90
C ASP A 82 -10.20 10.58 -9.50
N SER A 83 -10.63 9.50 -10.18
CA SER A 83 -11.79 8.70 -9.76
C SER A 83 -11.56 8.02 -8.41
N PHE A 84 -10.41 7.36 -8.20
CA PHE A 84 -10.05 6.82 -6.87
C PHE A 84 -10.04 7.91 -5.79
N ALA A 85 -9.50 9.10 -6.10
CA ALA A 85 -9.40 10.19 -5.15
C ALA A 85 -10.76 10.78 -4.76
N THR A 86 -11.75 10.81 -5.66
CA THR A 86 -12.98 11.61 -5.52
C THR A 86 -14.28 10.80 -5.47
N ASN A 87 -14.26 9.50 -5.81
CA ASN A 87 -15.49 8.69 -5.85
C ASN A 87 -16.27 8.77 -4.52
N GLY A 88 -17.55 9.10 -4.61
CA GLY A 88 -18.44 9.24 -3.44
C GLY A 88 -18.20 10.48 -2.56
N LEU A 89 -17.26 11.36 -2.91
CA LEU A 89 -16.97 12.60 -2.18
C LEU A 89 -17.58 13.81 -2.88
N ARG A 90 -17.93 14.84 -2.10
CA ARG A 90 -18.55 16.07 -2.64
C ARG A 90 -17.52 17.13 -3.01
N ASN A 91 -16.57 17.43 -2.14
CA ASN A 91 -15.54 18.47 -2.35
C ASN A 91 -14.20 18.08 -1.69
N GLU A 92 -13.96 16.79 -1.52
CA GLU A 92 -12.80 16.26 -0.81
C GLU A 92 -12.05 15.28 -1.70
N ARG A 93 -10.78 15.05 -1.35
CA ARG A 93 -9.90 14.09 -2.02
C ARG A 93 -9.16 13.26 -0.99
N ARG A 94 -8.98 11.97 -1.31
CA ARG A 94 -8.28 11.00 -0.46
C ARG A 94 -6.76 11.02 -0.62
N ASP A 95 -6.24 11.79 -1.59
CA ASP A 95 -4.89 11.60 -2.11
C ASP A 95 -3.94 12.80 -1.96
N GLU A 96 -4.40 13.90 -1.37
CA GLU A 96 -3.66 15.17 -1.31
C GLU A 96 -3.10 15.60 -2.70
N ASN A 97 -3.83 15.29 -3.77
CA ASN A 97 -3.41 15.50 -5.18
C ASN A 97 -2.12 14.75 -5.57
N SER A 98 -1.76 13.68 -4.88
CA SER A 98 -0.63 12.82 -5.22
C SER A 98 -0.90 11.94 -6.43
N ARG A 99 -2.16 11.52 -6.65
CA ARG A 99 -2.55 10.49 -7.63
C ARG A 99 -1.78 9.17 -7.48
N ALA A 100 -1.31 8.88 -6.28
CA ALA A 100 -0.47 7.72 -5.99
C ALA A 100 -0.81 7.06 -4.65
N ILE A 101 -1.15 7.87 -3.63
CA ILE A 101 -1.44 7.40 -2.27
C ILE A 101 -2.83 7.87 -1.90
N PHE A 102 -3.71 6.95 -1.53
CA PHE A 102 -5.12 7.21 -1.26
C PHE A 102 -5.49 6.66 0.12
N HIS A 103 -6.09 7.50 0.97
CA HIS A 103 -6.56 7.10 2.30
C HIS A 103 -8.04 6.71 2.27
N PHE A 104 -8.38 5.65 2.99
CA PHE A 104 -9.75 5.18 3.21
C PHE A 104 -9.98 4.91 4.70
N ALA A 105 -11.18 5.24 5.18
CA ALA A 105 -11.54 5.02 6.58
C ALA A 105 -11.74 3.53 6.89
N THR A 106 -12.14 2.72 5.88
CA THR A 106 -12.41 1.29 6.05
C THR A 106 -12.07 0.49 4.79
N ASN A 107 -11.87 -0.83 4.95
CA ASN A 107 -11.78 -1.75 3.81
C ASN A 107 -13.05 -1.73 2.95
N THR A 108 -14.23 -1.61 3.58
CA THR A 108 -15.50 -1.52 2.85
C THR A 108 -15.52 -0.33 1.91
N GLU A 109 -15.05 0.83 2.37
CA GLU A 109 -14.93 2.03 1.52
C GLU A 109 -13.95 1.80 0.37
N LEU A 110 -12.74 1.30 0.68
CA LEU A 110 -11.70 1.01 -0.31
C LEU A 110 -12.23 0.12 -1.45
N TYR A 111 -12.83 -1.02 -1.11
CA TYR A 111 -13.32 -1.96 -2.12
C TYR A 111 -14.60 -1.49 -2.81
N THR A 112 -15.43 -0.67 -2.15
CA THR A 112 -16.56 0.00 -2.81
C THR A 112 -16.07 0.96 -3.90
N VAL A 113 -15.09 1.81 -3.57
CA VAL A 113 -14.49 2.73 -4.54
C VAL A 113 -13.82 1.95 -5.67
N ARG A 114 -13.06 0.91 -5.36
CA ARG A 114 -12.42 0.04 -6.36
C ARG A 114 -13.43 -0.53 -7.35
N ASN A 115 -14.57 -1.04 -6.88
CA ASN A 115 -15.62 -1.59 -7.75
C ASN A 115 -16.30 -0.50 -8.60
N ASN A 116 -16.54 0.69 -8.02
CA ASN A 116 -17.07 1.82 -8.77
C ASN A 116 -16.11 2.27 -9.87
N VAL A 117 -14.81 2.31 -9.58
CA VAL A 117 -13.79 2.67 -10.57
C VAL A 117 -13.68 1.59 -11.66
N GLU A 118 -13.79 0.31 -11.33
CA GLU A 118 -13.85 -0.77 -12.33
C GLU A 118 -15.04 -0.59 -13.28
N ASN A 119 -16.22 -0.30 -12.74
CA ASN A 119 -17.42 -0.08 -13.55
C ASN A 119 -17.28 1.11 -14.50
N LEU A 120 -16.57 2.16 -14.09
CA LEU A 120 -16.32 3.34 -14.92
C LEU A 120 -15.19 3.14 -15.94
N PHE A 121 -14.16 2.38 -15.56
CA PHE A 121 -12.93 2.21 -16.33
C PHE A 121 -12.53 0.73 -16.42
N PRO A 122 -13.32 -0.11 -17.10
CA PRO A 122 -13.04 -1.55 -17.16
C PRO A 122 -11.65 -1.84 -17.73
N ASN A 123 -11.14 -1.04 -18.67
CA ASN A 123 -9.81 -1.23 -19.26
C ASN A 123 -8.63 -0.99 -18.29
N ALA A 124 -8.89 -0.38 -17.13
CA ALA A 124 -7.89 -0.24 -16.06
C ALA A 124 -7.65 -1.55 -15.29
N PHE A 125 -8.55 -2.53 -15.43
CA PHE A 125 -8.55 -3.79 -14.71
C PHE A 125 -8.25 -4.96 -15.66
N MET A 126 -7.33 -5.80 -15.23
CA MET A 126 -6.88 -6.97 -15.99
C MET A 126 -7.92 -8.08 -15.92
N ILE A 127 -8.24 -8.73 -17.04
CA ILE A 127 -8.98 -9.99 -16.99
C ILE A 127 -8.07 -11.04 -16.33
N PRO A 128 -8.52 -11.76 -15.27
CA PRO A 128 -7.74 -12.82 -14.67
C PRO A 128 -7.14 -13.78 -15.70
N PRO A 129 -5.86 -14.18 -15.57
CA PRO A 129 -5.15 -14.95 -16.60
C PRO A 129 -5.89 -16.19 -17.09
N ALA A 130 -6.61 -16.87 -16.18
CA ALA A 130 -7.42 -18.06 -16.49
C ALA A 130 -8.53 -17.82 -17.53
N PHE A 131 -8.98 -16.58 -17.72
CA PHE A 131 -10.07 -16.21 -18.64
C PHE A 131 -9.60 -15.37 -19.84
N GLN A 132 -8.31 -15.06 -19.95
CA GLN A 132 -7.81 -14.20 -21.03
C GLN A 132 -7.93 -14.87 -22.41
N ALA A 133 -7.69 -16.18 -22.49
CA ALA A 133 -7.70 -16.91 -23.76
C ALA A 133 -9.09 -16.99 -24.43
N THR A 134 -10.16 -16.81 -23.65
CA THR A 134 -11.54 -16.86 -24.15
C THR A 134 -12.17 -15.47 -24.31
N ALA A 135 -11.46 -14.41 -23.91
CA ALA A 135 -11.95 -13.05 -24.00
C ALA A 135 -11.71 -12.49 -25.42
N PRO A 136 -12.73 -11.94 -26.10
CA PRO A 136 -12.57 -11.37 -27.44
C PRO A 136 -11.67 -10.13 -27.47
N ASN A 137 -11.51 -9.43 -26.33
CA ASN A 137 -10.58 -8.32 -26.15
C ASN A 137 -9.90 -8.48 -24.79
N PRO A 138 -8.80 -9.26 -24.70
CA PRO A 138 -8.17 -9.53 -23.42
C PRO A 138 -7.52 -8.25 -22.86
N ARG A 139 -7.94 -7.86 -21.65
CA ARG A 139 -7.31 -6.80 -20.87
C ARG A 139 -6.12 -7.42 -20.14
N LEU A 140 -4.94 -7.39 -20.77
CA LEU A 140 -3.76 -8.16 -20.35
C LEU A 140 -2.95 -7.53 -19.22
N HIS A 141 -3.03 -6.21 -19.05
CA HIS A 141 -2.26 -5.49 -18.05
C HIS A 141 -3.16 -4.48 -17.32
N PRO A 142 -3.05 -4.37 -15.99
CA PRO A 142 -3.79 -3.36 -15.23
C PRO A 142 -3.11 -1.98 -15.35
N VAL A 143 -3.83 -0.95 -14.91
CA VAL A 143 -3.37 0.45 -14.85
C VAL A 143 -2.15 0.65 -13.94
N GLY A 144 -1.94 -0.26 -12.99
CA GLY A 144 -0.85 -0.20 -12.03
C GLY A 144 -0.83 -1.41 -11.10
N GLU A 145 0.09 -1.37 -10.15
CA GLU A 145 0.21 -2.31 -9.04
C GLU A 145 -0.37 -1.68 -7.78
N ALA A 146 -1.11 -2.47 -6.99
CA ALA A 146 -1.71 -1.99 -5.75
C ALA A 146 -0.95 -2.52 -4.55
N TRP A 147 -0.62 -1.62 -3.63
CA TRP A 147 -0.03 -1.93 -2.35
C TRP A 147 -0.94 -1.40 -1.25
N ILE A 148 -1.26 -2.25 -0.28
CA ILE A 148 -2.08 -1.89 0.87
C ILE A 148 -1.18 -1.73 2.08
N LEU A 149 -1.20 -0.53 2.64
CA LEU A 149 -0.59 -0.21 3.91
C LEU A 149 -1.66 -0.25 5.00
N THR A 150 -1.36 -1.03 6.04
CA THR A 150 -2.13 -1.05 7.29
C THR A 150 -1.25 -0.53 8.41
N ASN A 151 -1.64 0.60 9.01
CA ASN A 151 -0.95 1.13 10.19
C ASN A 151 -1.43 0.39 11.43
N VAL A 152 -0.62 -0.54 11.93
CA VAL A 152 -1.05 -1.53 12.94
C VAL A 152 -0.91 -0.98 14.36
N VAL A 153 0.15 -0.21 14.66
CA VAL A 153 0.40 0.50 15.94
C VAL A 153 1.44 1.60 15.71
N LYS A 154 1.47 2.69 16.52
CA LYS A 154 2.49 3.75 16.51
C LYS A 154 3.89 3.21 16.12
N ARG A 155 4.31 3.51 14.87
CA ARG A 155 5.62 3.23 14.26
C ARG A 155 5.84 1.84 13.63
N LYS A 156 4.84 0.96 13.59
CA LYS A 156 4.91 -0.27 12.78
C LYS A 156 3.83 -0.26 11.71
N SER A 157 4.29 -0.17 10.48
CA SER A 157 3.48 -0.20 9.27
C SER A 157 3.73 -1.52 8.56
N ASP A 158 2.66 -2.24 8.24
CA ASP A 158 2.74 -3.44 7.41
C ASP A 158 2.27 -3.10 5.99
N PHE A 159 3.08 -3.48 5.00
CA PHE A 159 2.85 -3.21 3.59
C PHE A 159 2.78 -4.55 2.84
N GLY A 160 1.69 -4.75 2.11
CA GLY A 160 1.53 -5.92 1.25
C GLY A 160 1.04 -5.52 -0.13
N GLU A 161 1.60 -6.14 -1.16
CA GLU A 161 1.04 -6.06 -2.50
C GLU A 161 -0.31 -6.80 -2.53
N ASP A 162 -1.35 -6.15 -3.07
CA ASP A 162 -2.63 -6.79 -3.38
C ASP A 162 -2.68 -7.09 -4.88
N ASN A 163 -2.13 -8.25 -5.24
CA ASN A 163 -2.08 -8.73 -6.63
C ASN A 163 -3.47 -9.05 -7.24
N LYS A 164 -4.54 -8.97 -6.45
CA LYS A 164 -5.93 -9.16 -6.90
C LYS A 164 -6.66 -7.85 -7.08
N PHE A 165 -6.14 -6.74 -6.56
CA PHE A 165 -6.85 -5.45 -6.53
C PHE A 165 -7.31 -5.02 -7.92
N PHE A 166 -6.48 -5.16 -8.95
CA PHE A 166 -6.80 -4.79 -10.33
C PHE A 166 -7.27 -5.96 -11.22
N LEU A 167 -7.70 -7.09 -10.64
CA LEU A 167 -8.34 -8.16 -11.40
C LEU A 167 -9.82 -7.86 -11.63
N ALA A 168 -10.28 -7.96 -12.87
CA ALA A 168 -11.68 -7.72 -13.18
C ALA A 168 -12.61 -8.67 -12.41
N SER A 169 -13.71 -8.10 -11.88
CA SER A 169 -14.77 -8.86 -11.22
C SER A 169 -15.67 -9.51 -12.27
N PHE A 170 -16.04 -10.77 -12.06
CA PHE A 170 -16.97 -11.53 -12.91
C PHE A 170 -18.20 -11.95 -12.13
#